data_AF-A0A951W0Q5-F1
#
_entry.id   AF-A0A951W0Q5-F1
#
_cell.length_a   1.000
_cell.length_b   1.000
_cell.length_c   1.000
_cell.angle_alpha   90.00
_cell.angle_beta   90.00
_cell.angle_gamma   90.00
#
_symmetry.space_group_name_H-M   'P 1'
#
loop_
_entity.id
_entity.type
_entity.pdbx_description
1 polymer ?
#
loop_
_entity_poly.entity_id
_entity_poly.type
_entity_poly.pdbx_seq_one_letter_code
_entity_poly.pdbx_strand_id
1 'polypeptide(L)'
;MNAIAPSAQRPGRTMLLVMLLTAFLGGCMTAPVQDPASPASIAPGEAEEHLAQGIRSYEEGRYEAATGRLHAALALGLQRPADTIRAHKHLAFIHCSTGANEPCAAAFRAILTLDPEFELNKAEAGHPMWGPVFLAVRKERSR
;
A
#
# COMPACT_ATOMS: atom_id res chain seq x y z
N MET A 1 57.53 17.43 5.74
CA MET A 1 58.15 16.79 4.55
C MET A 1 59.35 15.97 5.01
N ASN A 2 59.23 14.65 5.03
CA ASN A 2 60.29 13.63 5.22
C ASN A 2 59.77 12.42 4.43
N ALA A 3 60.52 11.56 3.76
CA ALA A 3 61.87 11.52 3.23
C ALA A 3 61.94 10.21 2.40
N ILE A 4 62.84 10.14 1.42
CA ILE A 4 63.53 8.90 0.96
C ILE A 4 62.72 7.93 0.06
N ALA A 5 63.01 8.01 -1.25
CA ALA A 5 63.15 6.81 -2.10
C ALA A 5 64.48 6.10 -1.75
N PRO A 6 64.63 4.78 -1.92
CA PRO A 6 65.18 4.33 -3.21
C PRO A 6 64.74 2.94 -3.70
N SER A 7 65.06 2.75 -4.97
CA SER A 7 64.84 1.58 -5.80
C SER A 7 65.71 0.36 -5.47
N ALA A 8 65.25 -0.76 -6.02
CA ALA A 8 66.01 -1.89 -6.58
C ALA A 8 66.46 -3.00 -5.62
N GLN A 9 65.87 -4.19 -5.77
CA GLN A 9 66.49 -5.29 -6.53
C GLN A 9 65.51 -6.48 -6.68
N ARG A 10 65.34 -6.97 -7.92
CA ARG A 10 64.72 -8.26 -8.28
C ARG A 10 65.86 -9.22 -8.64
N PRO A 11 65.82 -10.49 -8.21
CA PRO A 11 65.62 -11.53 -9.23
C PRO A 11 64.92 -12.81 -8.72
N GLY A 12 64.31 -13.55 -9.64
CA GLY A 12 63.80 -14.92 -9.41
C GLY A 12 62.46 -15.17 -10.11
N ARG A 13 62.29 -14.90 -11.41
CA ARG A 13 62.71 -15.79 -12.52
C ARG A 13 62.23 -17.25 -12.48
N THR A 14 61.38 -17.66 -11.54
CA THR A 14 61.04 -19.10 -11.42
C THR A 14 59.57 -19.41 -11.17
N MET A 15 58.63 -18.48 -11.36
CA MET A 15 57.22 -18.88 -11.34
C MET A 15 56.32 -18.07 -12.27
N LEU A 16 56.88 -17.67 -13.42
CA LEU A 16 56.12 -17.35 -14.62
C LEU A 16 56.23 -18.54 -15.59
N LEU A 17 55.84 -19.75 -15.17
CA LEU A 17 55.65 -20.88 -16.08
C LEU A 17 54.87 -22.06 -15.46
N VAL A 18 53.70 -21.81 -14.87
CA VAL A 18 52.63 -22.81 -14.84
C VAL A 18 51.35 -22.10 -15.24
N MET A 19 51.37 -21.64 -16.48
CA MET A 19 50.21 -21.28 -17.27
C MET A 19 49.37 -22.56 -17.46
N LEU A 20 48.05 -22.43 -17.36
CA LEU A 20 47.04 -23.26 -18.04
C LEU A 20 46.90 -24.73 -17.59
N LEU A 21 45.82 -25.05 -16.86
CA LEU A 21 44.83 -26.10 -17.18
C LEU A 21 43.96 -26.43 -15.95
N THR A 22 42.74 -25.90 -15.89
CA THR A 22 41.49 -26.43 -15.28
C THR A 22 40.47 -25.28 -15.32
N ALA A 23 39.58 -25.06 -16.29
CA ALA A 23 38.66 -25.93 -17.03
C ALA A 23 37.72 -26.74 -16.12
N PHE A 24 36.41 -26.38 -16.18
CA PHE A 24 35.21 -27.02 -15.60
C PHE A 24 34.99 -26.76 -14.08
N LEU A 25 33.82 -26.37 -13.58
CA LEU A 25 32.44 -26.50 -14.06
C LEU A 25 31.63 -25.21 -13.84
N GLY A 26 30.85 -24.81 -14.85
CA GLY A 26 29.78 -23.83 -14.71
C GLY A 26 28.63 -24.41 -13.88
N GLY A 27 28.29 -23.75 -12.77
CA GLY A 27 27.08 -24.03 -12.02
C GLY A 27 25.88 -23.38 -12.71
N CYS A 28 24.97 -24.18 -13.24
CA CYS A 28 23.63 -23.70 -13.60
C CYS A 28 22.89 -23.35 -12.31
N MET A 29 22.77 -22.05 -12.01
CA MET A 29 21.71 -21.60 -11.13
C MET A 29 20.39 -21.81 -11.87
N THR A 30 19.71 -22.91 -11.56
CA THR A 30 18.28 -23.05 -11.83
C THR A 30 17.56 -21.98 -11.02
N ALA A 31 17.24 -20.87 -11.67
CA ALA A 31 16.22 -19.96 -11.16
C ALA A 31 14.91 -20.75 -11.01
N PRO A 32 14.16 -20.59 -9.91
CA PRO A 32 12.82 -21.14 -9.86
C PRO A 32 12.02 -20.53 -11.00
N VAL A 33 11.43 -21.39 -11.84
CA VAL A 33 10.45 -20.98 -12.84
C VAL A 33 9.30 -20.32 -12.06
N GLN A 34 9.20 -19.00 -12.12
CA GLN A 34 7.97 -18.31 -11.76
C GLN A 34 6.97 -18.63 -12.86
N ASP A 35 6.04 -19.53 -12.55
CA ASP A 35 4.90 -19.79 -13.41
C ASP A 35 4.16 -18.47 -13.68
N PRO A 36 3.92 -18.11 -14.96
CA PRO A 36 3.13 -16.94 -15.29
C PRO A 36 1.68 -17.21 -14.90
N ALA A 37 1.24 -16.54 -13.83
CA ALA A 37 -0.15 -16.32 -13.47
C ALA A 37 -1.02 -17.59 -13.40
N SER A 38 -0.96 -18.28 -12.26
CA SER A 38 -2.25 -18.62 -11.64
C SER A 38 -2.96 -17.28 -11.38
N PRO A 39 -4.27 -17.11 -11.71
CA PRO A 39 -4.99 -15.96 -11.17
C PRO A 39 -4.82 -16.09 -9.66
N ALA A 40 -4.06 -15.16 -9.07
CA ALA A 40 -3.85 -15.14 -7.64
C ALA A 40 -5.25 -15.26 -7.04
N SER A 41 -5.56 -16.40 -6.43
CA SER A 41 -6.69 -16.46 -5.54
C SER A 41 -6.34 -15.44 -4.49
N ILE A 42 -6.88 -14.23 -4.60
CA ILE A 42 -6.73 -13.21 -3.58
C ILE A 42 -7.13 -13.93 -2.31
N ALA A 43 -6.16 -14.14 -1.42
CA ALA A 43 -6.42 -14.87 -0.20
C ALA A 43 -7.59 -14.13 0.47
N PRO A 44 -8.68 -14.81 0.89
CA PRO A 44 -9.87 -14.18 1.48
C PRO A 44 -9.63 -13.36 2.77
N GLY A 45 -8.41 -12.92 3.04
CA GLY A 45 -8.04 -11.99 4.11
C GLY A 45 -7.08 -10.88 3.70
N GLU A 46 -6.54 -10.83 2.48
CA GLU A 46 -5.61 -9.75 2.09
C GLU A 46 -6.32 -8.39 2.04
N ALA A 47 -7.52 -8.33 1.45
CA ALA A 47 -8.33 -7.12 1.40
C ALA A 47 -8.71 -6.65 2.82
N GLU A 48 -9.14 -7.58 3.67
CA GLU A 48 -9.51 -7.32 5.07
C GLU A 48 -8.30 -6.88 5.91
N GLU A 49 -7.11 -7.40 5.62
CA GLU A 49 -5.88 -6.97 6.26
C GLU A 49 -5.56 -5.51 5.88
N HIS A 50 -5.63 -5.16 4.59
CA HIS A 50 -5.47 -3.79 4.14
C HIS A 50 -6.49 -2.84 4.77
N LEU A 51 -7.75 -3.28 4.92
CA LEU A 51 -8.77 -2.51 5.63
C LEU A 51 -8.37 -2.28 7.09
N ALA A 52 -7.99 -3.34 7.81
CA ALA A 52 -7.60 -3.25 9.20
C ALA A 52 -6.37 -2.34 9.41
N GLN A 53 -5.35 -2.47 8.55
CA GLN A 53 -4.18 -1.60 8.59
C GLN A 53 -4.51 -0.14 8.21
N GLY A 54 -5.44 0.07 7.28
CA GLY A 54 -5.92 1.39 6.87
C GLY A 54 -6.64 2.12 8.01
N ILE A 55 -7.51 1.40 8.73
CA ILE A 55 -8.22 1.92 9.90
C ILE A 55 -7.23 2.27 11.03
N ARG A 56 -6.29 1.37 11.36
CA ARG A 56 -5.24 1.69 12.35
C ARG A 56 -4.44 2.93 11.97
N SER A 57 -4.08 3.05 10.69
CA SER A 57 -3.35 4.23 10.20
C SER A 57 -4.17 5.51 10.31
N TYR A 58 -5.49 5.45 10.13
CA TYR A 58 -6.39 6.58 10.33
C TYR A 58 -6.45 6.99 11.82
N GLU A 59 -6.60 6.01 12.71
CA GLU A 59 -6.65 6.24 14.17
C GLU A 59 -5.35 6.85 14.70
N GLU A 60 -4.21 6.53 14.08
CA GLU A 60 -2.90 7.11 14.38
C GLU A 60 -2.65 8.48 13.69
N GLY A 61 -3.62 8.99 12.92
CA GLY A 61 -3.49 10.26 12.18
C GLY A 61 -2.61 10.19 10.92
N ARG A 62 -2.16 8.99 10.51
CA ARG A 62 -1.35 8.77 9.30
C ARG A 62 -2.25 8.69 8.06
N TYR A 63 -2.90 9.80 7.70
CA TYR A 63 -3.96 9.85 6.69
C TYR A 63 -3.55 9.44 5.28
N GLU A 64 -2.33 9.76 4.83
CA GLU A 64 -1.83 9.35 3.52
C GLU A 64 -1.67 7.82 3.46
N ALA A 65 -1.00 7.26 4.47
CA ALA A 65 -0.83 5.83 4.65
C ALA A 65 -2.16 5.08 4.86
N ALA A 66 -3.16 5.71 5.49
CA ALA A 66 -4.52 5.18 5.64
C ALA A 66 -5.25 5.14 4.29
N THR A 67 -5.23 6.25 3.56
CA THR A 67 -5.88 6.39 2.23
C THR A 67 -5.38 5.31 1.27
N GLY A 68 -4.06 5.14 1.16
CA GLY A 68 -3.47 4.12 0.27
C GLY A 68 -3.93 2.69 0.62
N ARG A 69 -3.96 2.35 1.91
CA ARG A 69 -4.41 1.03 2.38
C ARG A 69 -5.90 0.79 2.19
N LEU A 70 -6.73 1.80 2.45
CA LEU A 70 -8.18 1.71 2.26
C LEU A 70 -8.54 1.55 0.79
N HIS A 71 -7.83 2.24 -0.12
CA HIS A 71 -7.97 2.00 -1.55
C HIS A 71 -7.49 0.62 -1.99
N ALA A 72 -6.37 0.13 -1.43
CA ALA A 72 -5.90 -1.23 -1.70
C ALA A 72 -6.95 -2.27 -1.27
N ALA A 73 -7.55 -2.11 -0.08
CA ALA A 73 -8.63 -2.99 0.39
C ALA A 73 -9.82 -3.02 -0.58
N LEU A 74 -10.25 -1.84 -1.04
CA LEU A 74 -11.34 -1.73 -2.02
C LEU A 74 -10.97 -2.38 -3.36
N ALA A 75 -9.74 -2.19 -3.84
CA ALA A 75 -9.26 -2.74 -5.12
C ALA A 75 -9.11 -4.27 -5.10
N LEU A 76 -8.71 -4.84 -3.95
CA LEU A 76 -8.59 -6.29 -3.76
C LEU A 76 -9.96 -6.98 -3.62
N GLY A 77 -11.04 -6.22 -3.38
CA GLY A 77 -12.38 -6.74 -3.23
C GLY A 77 -12.66 -7.27 -1.84
N LEU A 78 -13.32 -6.45 -1.01
CA LEU A 78 -13.78 -6.85 0.32
C LEU A 78 -14.99 -7.78 0.23
N GLN A 79 -14.96 -8.88 0.98
CA GLN A 79 -15.99 -9.93 0.87
C GLN A 79 -17.33 -9.50 1.44
N ARG A 80 -17.32 -8.66 2.48
CA ARG A 80 -18.53 -8.20 3.17
C ARG A 80 -18.86 -6.77 2.75
N PRO A 81 -20.11 -6.48 2.35
CA PRO A 81 -20.55 -5.11 2.07
C PRO A 81 -20.26 -4.14 3.23
N ALA A 82 -20.40 -4.63 4.48
CA ALA A 82 -20.09 -3.87 5.67
C ALA A 82 -18.62 -3.39 5.73
N ASP A 83 -17.67 -4.17 5.21
CA ASP A 83 -16.27 -3.78 5.16
C ASP A 83 -16.00 -2.73 4.08
N THR A 84 -16.67 -2.83 2.92
CA THR A 84 -16.66 -1.79 1.88
C THR A 84 -17.22 -0.47 2.42
N ILE A 85 -18.33 -0.51 3.17
CA ILE A 85 -18.90 0.65 3.86
C ILE A 85 -17.90 1.24 4.87
N ARG A 86 -17.25 0.40 5.68
CA ARG A 86 -16.20 0.85 6.63
C ARG A 86 -15.06 1.54 5.90
N ALA A 87 -14.58 0.98 4.79
CA ALA A 87 -13.50 1.57 4.00
C ALA A 87 -13.88 2.95 3.46
N HIS A 88 -15.02 3.08 2.80
CA HIS A 88 -15.51 4.37 2.31
C HIS A 88 -15.79 5.37 3.44
N LYS A 89 -16.28 4.93 4.60
CA LYS A 89 -16.51 5.81 5.75
C LYS A 89 -15.21 6.47 6.21
N HIS A 90 -14.13 5.70 6.30
CA HIS A 90 -12.84 6.23 6.73
C HIS A 90 -12.21 7.13 5.65
N LEU A 91 -12.35 6.78 4.36
CA LEU A 91 -11.97 7.67 3.26
C LEU A 91 -12.73 9.00 3.31
N ALA A 92 -14.05 8.97 3.56
CA ALA A 92 -14.85 10.18 3.70
C ALA A 92 -14.34 11.06 4.85
N PHE A 93 -14.10 10.47 6.02
CA PHE A 93 -13.58 11.21 7.18
C PHE A 93 -12.19 11.80 6.93
N ILE A 94 -11.31 11.07 6.25
CA ILE A 94 -9.99 11.58 5.84
C ILE A 94 -10.15 12.76 4.89
N HIS A 95 -10.90 12.60 3.79
CA HIS A 95 -11.07 13.63 2.78
C HIS A 95 -11.72 14.91 3.33
N CYS A 96 -12.75 14.76 4.16
CA CYS A 96 -13.37 15.92 4.81
C CYS A 96 -12.38 16.61 5.75
N SER A 97 -11.60 15.86 6.55
CA SER A 97 -10.62 16.44 7.47
C SER A 97 -9.47 17.17 6.76
N THR A 98 -9.14 16.78 5.53
CA THR A 98 -8.10 17.43 4.71
C THR A 98 -8.62 18.51 3.77
N GLY A 99 -9.92 18.82 3.80
CA GLY A 99 -10.55 19.85 2.96
C GLY A 99 -10.89 19.41 1.53
N ALA A 100 -10.74 18.13 1.21
CA ALA A 100 -11.11 17.54 -0.07
C ALA A 100 -12.62 17.23 -0.13
N ASN A 101 -13.44 18.28 -0.25
CA ASN A 101 -14.91 18.18 -0.12
C ASN A 101 -15.58 17.26 -1.16
N GLU A 102 -15.20 17.34 -2.43
CA GLU A 102 -15.78 16.47 -3.47
C GLU A 102 -15.44 14.98 -3.26
N PRO A 103 -14.16 14.60 -3.03
CA PRO A 103 -13.83 13.23 -2.65
C PRO A 103 -14.55 12.75 -1.38
N CYS A 104 -14.76 13.64 -0.40
CA CYS A 104 -15.54 13.31 0.79
C CYS A 104 -17.01 12.98 0.43
N ALA A 105 -17.66 13.83 -0.35
CA ALA A 105 -19.03 13.61 -0.81
C ALA A 105 -19.15 12.34 -1.67
N ALA A 106 -18.18 12.09 -2.54
CA ALA A 106 -18.12 10.89 -3.37
C ALA A 106 -18.04 9.60 -2.53
N ALA A 107 -17.23 9.60 -1.47
CA ALA A 107 -17.16 8.46 -0.56
C ALA A 107 -18.48 8.22 0.17
N PHE A 108 -19.17 9.26 0.64
CA PHE A 108 -20.52 9.12 1.21
C PHE A 108 -21.57 8.64 0.17
N ARG A 109 -21.50 9.13 -1.07
CA ARG A 109 -22.34 8.64 -2.17
C ARG A 109 -22.13 7.14 -2.43
N ALA A 110 -20.88 6.67 -2.33
CA ALA A 110 -20.57 5.25 -2.47
C ALA A 110 -21.21 4.42 -1.35
N ILE A 111 -21.13 4.90 -0.10
CA ILE A 111 -21.80 4.25 1.04
C ILE A 111 -23.31 4.16 0.81
N LEU A 112 -23.97 5.27 0.47
CA LEU A 112 -25.42 5.31 0.26
C LEU A 112 -25.89 4.54 -0.98
N THR A 113 -24.98 4.21 -1.89
CA THR A 113 -25.27 3.29 -3.01
C THR A 113 -25.33 1.84 -2.53
N LEU A 114 -24.50 1.47 -1.55
CA LEU A 114 -24.46 0.14 -0.96
C LEU A 114 -25.54 -0.06 0.10
N ASP A 115 -25.82 0.99 0.88
CA ASP A 115 -26.81 1.00 1.95
C ASP A 115 -27.54 2.35 1.97
N PRO A 116 -28.72 2.45 1.31
CA PRO A 116 -29.51 3.68 1.27
C PRO A 116 -30.00 4.19 2.63
N GLU A 117 -30.08 3.31 3.63
CA GLU A 117 -30.52 3.64 4.99
C GLU A 117 -29.35 3.92 5.93
N PHE A 118 -28.12 3.91 5.42
CA PHE A 118 -26.92 4.16 6.22
C PHE A 118 -27.02 5.49 6.98
N GLU A 119 -26.69 5.44 8.26
CA GLU A 119 -26.63 6.59 9.16
C GLU A 119 -25.28 6.64 9.87
N LEU A 120 -24.74 7.85 10.01
CA LEU A 120 -23.65 8.10 10.94
C LEU A 120 -24.16 7.98 12.37
N ASN A 121 -23.32 7.48 13.28
CA ASN A 121 -23.69 7.48 14.69
C ASN A 121 -23.77 8.93 15.23
N LYS A 122 -24.36 9.13 16.41
CA LYS A 122 -24.58 10.48 16.98
C LYS A 122 -23.30 11.32 17.09
N ALA A 123 -22.18 10.72 17.47
CA ALA A 123 -20.91 11.42 17.60
C ALA A 123 -20.33 11.79 16.22
N GLU A 124 -20.41 10.88 15.26
CA GLU A 124 -19.96 11.10 13.88
C GLU A 124 -20.83 12.17 13.19
N ALA A 125 -22.15 12.11 13.32
CA ALA A 125 -23.08 13.03 12.67
C ALA A 125 -22.91 14.50 13.16
N GLY A 126 -22.51 14.68 14.41
CA GLY A 126 -22.26 16.00 15.01
C GLY A 126 -20.93 16.65 14.61
N HIS A 127 -20.07 15.96 13.86
CA HIS A 127 -18.74 16.48 13.54
C HIS A 127 -18.82 17.63 12.52
N PRO A 128 -18.17 18.78 12.78
CA PRO A 128 -18.33 19.98 11.96
C PRO A 128 -17.83 19.83 10.51
N MET A 129 -16.83 18.98 10.29
CA MET A 129 -16.19 18.84 8.96
C MET A 129 -16.97 17.92 8.01
N TRP A 130 -17.57 16.82 8.49
CA TRP A 130 -18.18 15.81 7.62
C TRP A 130 -19.69 15.65 7.82
N GLY A 131 -20.24 16.03 8.98
CA GLY A 131 -21.68 15.98 9.23
C GLY A 131 -22.50 16.74 8.18
N PRO A 132 -22.16 18.02 7.88
CA PRO A 132 -22.86 18.78 6.85
C PRO A 132 -22.76 18.15 5.44
N VAL A 133 -21.60 17.60 5.10
CA VAL A 133 -21.39 16.94 3.80
C VAL A 133 -22.26 15.68 3.69
N PHE A 134 -22.27 14.84 4.72
CA PHE A 134 -23.12 13.65 4.75
C PHE A 134 -24.61 13.99 4.61
N LEU A 135 -25.10 14.99 5.36
CA LEU A 135 -26.49 15.44 5.28
C LEU A 135 -26.85 15.98 3.88
N ALA A 136 -25.95 16.73 3.26
CA ALA A 136 -26.15 17.24 1.91
C ALA A 136 -26.28 16.11 0.88
N VAL A 137 -25.40 15.11 0.95
CA VAL A 137 -25.44 13.94 0.05
C VAL A 137 -26.71 13.11 0.27
N ARG A 138 -27.16 12.92 1.52
CA ARG A 138 -28.42 12.23 1.80
C ARG A 138 -29.62 12.94 1.19
N LYS A 139 -29.66 14.27 1.33
CA LYS A 139 -30.71 15.10 0.72
C LYS A 139 -30.68 15.07 -0.80
N GLU A 140 -29.49 14.97 -1.41
CA GLU A 140 -29.35 14.77 -2.86
C GLU A 140 -29.99 13.45 -3.31
N ARG A 141 -29.79 12.37 -2.57
CA ARG A 141 -30.33 11.03 -2.89
C ARG A 141 -31.83 10.87 -2.64
N SER A 142 -32.42 11.71 -1.78
CA SER A 142 -33.85 11.67 -1.46
C SER A 142 -34.71 12.54 -2.39
N ARG A 143 -34.11 13.18 -3.39
CA ARG A 143 -34.78 14.03 -4.39
C ARG A 143 -35.10 13.21 -5.63
#